data_AF-L0W893-F1
#
_entry.id   AF-L0W893-F1
#
_cell.length_a   1.000
_cell.length_b   1.000
_cell.length_c   1.000
_cell.angle_alpha   90.00
_cell.angle_beta   90.00
_cell.angle_gamma   90.00
#
_symmetry.space_group_name_H-M   'P 1'
#
loop_
_entity.id
_entity.type
_entity.pdbx_description
1 polymer ?
#
loop_
_entity_poly.entity_id
_entity_poly.type
_entity_poly.pdbx_seq_one_letter_code
_entity_poly.pdbx_strand_id
1 'polypeptide(L)'
;MAQPKSTTPGQRPALRLVSTKSMNREDWLKIRKQGIGASDAAAAVGISPYQSPLELWMIKTGRDGLLPAPDPDDIQSPLYWGTLLEPKVAEAYARITGNKVRRVNAVLQHPDGDKPWMLANLDYAVVGNDDVQILECKTTGQHGAKLWADGVPEYIQCQVQHQLAVTGKQAADVAVLICGQELQIHRIERDEALIAHLYELEREFWQLVEADTPPDPDGSDSAGKALQGLYPRDEGETLDLTANPAMEGDFNELLDLRDTLARLTERESTLKQRIQQSMGLASKATFTVGSVTWKRSKDSTSLDTKALLQDQPDLLKQYPKHKAGSRRFLVRPNA
;
A
#
# COMPACT_ATOMS: atom_id res chain seq x y z
N MET A 1 31.15 10.78 -38.05
CA MET A 1 31.06 9.32 -37.87
C MET A 1 30.67 9.07 -36.43
N ALA A 2 29.41 8.70 -36.17
CA ALA A 2 28.95 8.39 -34.82
C ALA A 2 29.44 6.98 -34.46
N GLN A 3 30.15 6.86 -33.35
CA GLN A 3 30.53 5.57 -32.79
C GLN A 3 29.26 4.82 -32.32
N PRO A 4 29.15 3.50 -32.56
CA PRO A 4 28.04 2.74 -32.04
C PRO A 4 28.14 2.66 -30.51
N LYS A 5 27.04 2.99 -29.81
CA LYS A 5 26.90 2.75 -28.38
C LYS A 5 27.11 1.25 -28.11
N SER A 6 28.01 0.92 -27.18
CA SER A 6 28.28 -0.46 -26.78
C SER A 6 27.02 -1.07 -26.18
N THR A 7 26.49 -2.11 -26.80
CA THR A 7 25.53 -3.01 -26.17
C THR A 7 26.26 -3.77 -25.06
N THR A 8 25.82 -3.59 -23.82
CA THR A 8 26.33 -4.36 -22.68
C THR A 8 26.11 -5.85 -22.96
N PRO A 9 27.15 -6.70 -22.94
CA PRO A 9 26.98 -8.12 -23.21
C PRO A 9 26.31 -8.82 -22.03
N GLY A 10 25.14 -9.45 -22.25
CA GLY A 10 24.72 -10.61 -21.46
C GLY A 10 23.35 -10.63 -20.76
N GLN A 11 22.45 -9.65 -20.93
CA GLN A 11 21.12 -9.75 -20.29
C GLN A 11 20.17 -10.62 -21.14
N ARG A 12 19.83 -11.81 -20.61
CA ARG A 12 18.81 -12.69 -21.18
C ARG A 12 17.43 -12.02 -21.04
N PRO A 13 16.51 -12.20 -22.00
CA PRO A 13 15.15 -11.70 -21.85
C PRO A 13 14.41 -12.47 -20.74
N ALA A 14 13.45 -11.81 -20.07
CA ALA A 14 12.58 -12.46 -19.09
C ALA A 14 11.92 -13.73 -19.65
N LEU A 15 11.76 -14.72 -18.79
CA LEU A 15 11.00 -15.92 -19.09
C LEU A 15 9.51 -15.61 -19.06
N ARG A 16 8.77 -16.11 -20.05
CA ARG A 16 7.32 -16.01 -20.05
C ARG A 16 6.74 -17.20 -19.27
N LEU A 17 6.58 -17.04 -17.96
CA LEU A 17 6.14 -18.11 -17.06
C LEU A 17 4.77 -18.64 -17.44
N VAL A 18 3.80 -17.75 -17.65
CA VAL A 18 2.43 -18.12 -18.04
C VAL A 18 1.77 -17.03 -18.88
N SER A 19 0.89 -17.43 -19.79
CA SER A 19 -0.01 -16.50 -20.48
C SER A 19 -1.19 -16.16 -19.58
N THR A 20 -1.50 -14.87 -19.42
CA THR A 20 -2.69 -14.42 -18.66
C THR A 20 -3.93 -14.28 -19.55
N LYS A 21 -3.81 -14.54 -20.86
CA LYS A 21 -4.94 -14.51 -21.79
C LYS A 21 -5.98 -15.56 -21.38
N SER A 22 -7.20 -15.10 -21.09
CA SER A 22 -8.33 -15.94 -20.64
C SER A 22 -8.10 -16.64 -19.29
N MET A 23 -7.13 -16.19 -18.49
CA MET A 23 -6.90 -16.70 -17.14
C MET A 23 -7.95 -16.13 -16.18
N ASN A 24 -8.54 -16.96 -15.34
CA ASN A 24 -9.43 -16.48 -14.29
C ASN A 24 -8.62 -15.82 -13.15
N ARG A 25 -9.31 -15.02 -12.34
CA ARG A 25 -8.68 -14.26 -11.25
C ARG A 25 -8.02 -15.16 -10.19
N GLU A 26 -8.59 -16.32 -9.89
CA GLU A 26 -8.08 -17.20 -8.85
C GLU A 26 -6.74 -17.84 -9.24
N ASP A 27 -6.63 -18.35 -10.47
CA ASP A 27 -5.40 -18.92 -11.01
C ASP A 27 -4.31 -17.85 -11.14
N TRP A 28 -4.70 -16.63 -11.54
CA TRP A 28 -3.78 -15.50 -11.59
C TRP A 28 -3.21 -15.17 -10.20
N LEU A 29 -4.06 -15.13 -9.17
CA LEU A 29 -3.62 -14.91 -7.79
C LEU A 29 -2.72 -16.05 -7.29
N LYS A 30 -3.03 -17.31 -7.60
CA LYS A 30 -2.18 -18.46 -7.22
C LYS A 30 -0.78 -18.34 -7.80
N ILE A 31 -0.65 -17.96 -9.08
CA ILE A 31 0.66 -17.80 -9.73
C ILE A 31 1.43 -16.64 -9.11
N ARG A 32 0.75 -15.53 -8.80
CA ARG A 32 1.38 -14.39 -8.13
C ARG A 32 1.83 -14.67 -6.70
N LYS A 33 1.34 -15.72 -6.04
CA LYS A 33 1.85 -16.14 -4.73
C LYS A 33 3.21 -16.85 -4.82
N GLN A 34 3.61 -17.30 -6.01
CA GLN A 34 4.87 -18.04 -6.22
C GLN A 34 6.13 -17.15 -6.25
N GLY A 35 5.96 -15.83 -6.12
CA GLY A 35 7.06 -14.88 -6.15
C GLY A 35 6.63 -13.48 -5.74
N ILE A 36 7.57 -12.54 -5.73
CA ILE A 36 7.35 -11.11 -5.53
C ILE A 36 7.02 -10.51 -6.89
N GLY A 37 5.82 -9.93 -7.01
CA GLY A 37 5.43 -9.14 -8.17
C GLY A 37 5.97 -7.72 -8.08
N ALA A 38 6.10 -7.04 -9.22
CA ALA A 38 6.51 -5.64 -9.24
C ALA A 38 5.71 -4.70 -8.30
N SER A 39 4.38 -4.87 -8.19
CA SER A 39 3.55 -4.08 -7.27
C SER A 39 3.78 -4.44 -5.79
N ASP A 40 4.36 -5.60 -5.53
CA ASP A 40 4.62 -6.13 -4.20
C ASP A 40 6.01 -5.69 -3.70
N ALA A 41 6.92 -5.32 -4.62
CA ALA A 41 8.29 -4.90 -4.34
C ALA A 41 8.38 -3.86 -3.22
N ALA A 42 7.58 -2.79 -3.30
CA ALA A 42 7.57 -1.73 -2.30
C ALA A 42 7.11 -2.22 -0.91
N ALA A 43 6.18 -3.18 -0.85
CA ALA A 43 5.74 -3.77 0.40
C ALA A 43 6.77 -4.76 0.96
N ALA A 44 7.43 -5.53 0.09
CA ALA A 44 8.51 -6.44 0.48
C ALA A 44 9.69 -5.69 1.14
N VAL A 45 10.02 -4.50 0.65
CA VAL A 45 11.10 -3.66 1.20
C VAL A 45 10.64 -2.62 2.23
N GLY A 46 9.35 -2.65 2.64
CA GLY A 46 8.84 -1.83 3.75
C GLY A 46 8.57 -0.35 3.45
N ILE A 47 8.46 0.06 2.19
CA ILE A 47 8.21 1.47 1.79
C ILE A 47 6.81 1.71 1.20
N SER A 48 5.98 0.67 1.13
CA SER A 48 4.61 0.79 0.62
C SER A 48 3.72 1.54 1.61
N PRO A 49 2.98 2.58 1.17
CA PRO A 49 2.05 3.29 2.04
C PRO A 49 0.73 2.53 2.29
N TYR A 50 0.53 1.40 1.61
CA TYR A 50 -0.76 0.67 1.61
C TYR A 50 -0.68 -0.71 2.22
N GLN A 51 0.50 -1.34 2.21
CA GLN A 51 0.67 -2.73 2.60
C GLN A 51 2.01 -2.93 3.30
N SER A 52 1.96 -3.48 4.51
CA SER A 52 3.13 -3.86 5.30
C SER A 52 3.80 -5.14 4.75
N PRO A 53 5.09 -5.36 5.06
CA PRO A 53 5.73 -6.65 4.82
C PRO A 53 4.97 -7.82 5.46
N LEU A 54 4.39 -7.62 6.65
CA LEU A 54 3.65 -8.67 7.37
C LEU A 54 2.38 -9.10 6.64
N GLU A 55 1.59 -8.15 6.13
CA GLU A 55 0.43 -8.46 5.31
C GLU A 55 0.83 -9.15 4.00
N LEU A 56 1.90 -8.67 3.35
CA LEU A 56 2.41 -9.31 2.13
C LEU A 56 2.87 -10.75 2.41
N TRP A 57 3.58 -10.98 3.51
CA TRP A 57 4.01 -12.32 3.93
C TRP A 57 2.82 -13.25 4.10
N MET A 58 1.75 -12.80 4.77
CA MET A 58 0.50 -13.58 4.88
C MET A 58 -0.07 -13.94 3.51
N ILE A 59 -0.03 -13.02 2.54
CA ILE A 59 -0.52 -13.30 1.18
C ILE A 59 0.36 -14.37 0.49
N LYS A 60 1.69 -14.25 0.60
CA LYS A 60 2.63 -15.16 -0.06
C LYS A 60 2.64 -16.55 0.55
N THR A 61 2.35 -16.68 1.84
CA THR A 61 2.22 -17.98 2.52
C THR A 61 0.79 -18.54 2.51
N GLY A 62 -0.15 -17.91 1.80
CA GLY A 62 -1.51 -18.42 1.60
C GLY A 62 -2.48 -18.18 2.78
N ARG A 63 -2.15 -17.24 3.67
CA ARG A 63 -2.97 -16.78 4.80
C ARG A 63 -3.82 -15.54 4.47
N ASP A 64 -3.96 -15.18 3.20
CA ASP A 64 -4.79 -14.06 2.72
C ASP A 64 -6.28 -14.21 3.07
N GLY A 65 -6.78 -15.44 3.27
CA GLY A 65 -8.14 -15.67 3.76
C GLY A 65 -8.39 -15.18 5.19
N LEU A 66 -7.34 -14.87 5.96
CA LEU A 66 -7.43 -14.26 7.29
C LEU A 66 -7.46 -12.72 7.24
N LEU A 67 -7.20 -12.13 6.08
CA LEU A 67 -7.23 -10.70 5.86
C LEU A 67 -8.63 -10.25 5.44
N PRO A 68 -9.00 -8.98 5.68
CA PRO A 68 -10.23 -8.42 5.11
C PRO A 68 -10.20 -8.52 3.59
N ALA A 69 -11.11 -9.31 3.02
CA ALA A 69 -11.23 -9.41 1.57
C ALA A 69 -11.80 -8.11 1.01
N PRO A 70 -11.14 -7.47 0.02
CA PRO A 70 -11.75 -6.35 -0.69
C PRO A 70 -12.99 -6.84 -1.42
N ASP A 71 -14.08 -6.06 -1.33
CA ASP A 71 -15.30 -6.30 -2.09
C ASP A 71 -15.00 -6.12 -3.59
N PRO A 72 -15.12 -7.18 -4.41
CA PRO A 72 -14.82 -7.10 -5.84
C PRO A 72 -15.75 -6.15 -6.60
N ASP A 73 -16.95 -5.86 -6.06
CA ASP A 73 -17.95 -5.00 -6.67
C ASP A 73 -17.92 -3.56 -6.11
N ASP A 74 -16.95 -3.23 -5.26
CA ASP A 74 -16.79 -1.88 -4.72
C ASP A 74 -16.29 -0.90 -5.79
N ILE A 75 -17.26 -0.23 -6.43
CA ILE A 75 -17.03 0.84 -7.40
C ILE A 75 -16.34 2.07 -6.80
N GLN A 76 -16.25 2.20 -5.47
CA GLN A 76 -15.50 3.28 -4.80
C GLN A 76 -14.02 2.92 -4.62
N SER A 77 -13.62 1.67 -4.90
CA SER A 77 -12.25 1.21 -4.77
C SER A 77 -11.33 1.85 -5.82
N PRO A 78 -10.13 2.33 -5.43
CA PRO A 78 -9.11 2.76 -6.38
C PRO A 78 -8.72 1.68 -7.40
N LEU A 79 -8.79 0.40 -7.03
CA LEU A 79 -8.45 -0.72 -7.93
C LEU A 79 -9.44 -0.84 -9.10
N TYR A 80 -10.74 -0.61 -8.85
CA TYR A 80 -11.77 -0.61 -9.88
C TYR A 80 -11.47 0.46 -10.93
N TRP A 81 -11.24 1.70 -10.49
CA TRP A 81 -10.96 2.82 -11.38
C TRP A 81 -9.60 2.69 -12.08
N GLY A 82 -8.58 2.17 -11.41
CA GLY A 82 -7.28 1.86 -12.03
C GLY A 82 -7.46 0.92 -13.23
N THR A 83 -8.16 -0.21 -13.02
CA THR A 83 -8.41 -1.20 -14.08
C THR A 83 -9.25 -0.62 -15.23
N LEU A 84 -10.30 0.15 -14.91
CA LEU A 84 -11.19 0.73 -15.90
C LEU A 84 -10.49 1.78 -16.78
N LEU A 85 -9.64 2.61 -16.17
CA LEU A 85 -9.02 3.75 -16.84
C LEU A 85 -7.66 3.43 -17.45
N GLU A 86 -6.99 2.34 -17.07
CA GLU A 86 -5.70 1.92 -17.62
C GLU A 86 -5.66 1.95 -19.17
N PRO A 87 -6.65 1.42 -19.93
CA PRO A 87 -6.65 1.51 -21.38
C PRO A 87 -6.72 2.95 -21.90
N LYS A 88 -7.37 3.86 -21.16
CA LYS A 88 -7.53 5.27 -21.52
C LYS A 88 -6.29 6.08 -21.25
N VAL A 89 -5.57 5.76 -20.17
CA VAL A 89 -4.24 6.29 -19.90
C VAL A 89 -3.27 5.89 -21.02
N ALA A 90 -3.27 4.60 -21.41
CA ALA A 90 -2.42 4.11 -22.49
C ALA A 90 -2.74 4.74 -23.86
N GLU A 91 -4.02 4.94 -24.17
CA GLU A 91 -4.49 5.63 -25.38
C GLU A 91 -4.00 7.09 -25.42
N ALA A 92 -4.13 7.81 -24.30
CA ALA A 92 -3.68 9.19 -24.18
C ALA A 92 -2.14 9.31 -24.28
N TYR A 93 -1.40 8.42 -23.62
CA TYR A 93 0.06 8.32 -23.73
C TYR A 93 0.49 8.13 -25.19
N ALA A 94 -0.12 7.17 -25.91
CA ALA A 94 0.22 6.90 -27.31
C ALA A 94 -0.08 8.11 -28.22
N ARG A 95 -1.16 8.85 -27.94
CA ARG A 95 -1.51 10.06 -28.68
C ARG A 95 -0.53 11.21 -28.47
N ILE A 96 -0.02 11.38 -27.25
CA ILE A 96 0.92 12.46 -26.91
C ILE A 96 2.33 12.15 -27.42
N THR A 97 2.80 10.92 -27.23
CA THR A 97 4.18 10.53 -27.54
C THR A 97 4.37 10.03 -28.96
N GLY A 98 3.30 9.59 -29.63
CA GLY A 98 3.37 8.85 -30.89
C GLY A 98 3.84 7.40 -30.76
N ASN A 99 4.16 6.95 -29.54
CA ASN A 99 4.64 5.59 -29.29
C ASN A 99 3.51 4.55 -29.47
N LYS A 100 3.83 3.42 -30.10
CA LYS A 100 2.91 2.28 -30.20
C LYS A 100 3.05 1.40 -28.98
N VAL A 101 1.94 1.08 -28.32
CA VAL A 101 1.91 0.25 -27.12
C VAL A 101 1.12 -1.04 -27.34
N ARG A 102 1.52 -2.12 -26.67
CA ARG A 102 0.84 -3.42 -26.73
C ARG A 102 0.74 -4.05 -25.36
N ARG A 103 -0.42 -4.62 -25.04
CA ARG A 103 -0.62 -5.34 -23.77
C ARG A 103 0.31 -6.55 -23.67
N VAL A 104 0.89 -6.73 -22.49
CA VAL A 104 1.71 -7.89 -22.16
C VAL A 104 0.86 -8.86 -21.34
N ASN A 105 0.13 -9.73 -22.04
CA ASN A 105 -0.73 -10.74 -21.40
C ASN A 105 0.10 -11.94 -20.87
N ALA A 106 1.00 -11.66 -19.94
CA ALA A 106 1.86 -12.67 -19.34
C ALA A 106 2.30 -12.29 -17.91
N VAL A 107 2.56 -13.31 -17.10
CA VAL A 107 3.47 -13.17 -15.95
C VAL A 107 4.87 -13.47 -16.49
N LEU A 108 5.76 -12.51 -16.30
CA LEU A 108 7.18 -12.61 -16.62
C LEU A 108 7.94 -13.03 -15.37
N GLN A 109 9.03 -13.76 -15.55
CA GLN A 109 9.92 -14.19 -14.48
C GLN A 109 11.36 -13.83 -14.84
N HIS A 110 12.14 -13.44 -13.85
CA HIS A 110 13.55 -13.13 -14.04
C HIS A 110 14.29 -14.36 -14.63
N PRO A 111 15.17 -14.18 -15.63
CA PRO A 111 15.77 -15.30 -16.37
C PRO A 111 16.93 -16.01 -15.64
N ASP A 112 17.44 -15.40 -14.59
CA ASP A 112 18.47 -16.00 -13.73
C ASP A 112 17.88 -17.06 -12.81
N GLY A 113 18.55 -18.21 -12.73
CA GLY A 113 18.05 -19.40 -12.03
C GLY A 113 18.01 -19.27 -10.51
N ASP A 114 18.69 -18.27 -9.94
CA ASP A 114 18.69 -17.93 -8.52
C ASP A 114 17.58 -16.92 -8.12
N LYS A 115 16.87 -16.37 -9.11
CA LYS A 115 15.81 -15.36 -8.98
C LYS A 115 14.44 -15.83 -9.52
N PRO A 116 14.03 -17.11 -9.41
CA PRO A 116 12.73 -17.56 -9.93
C PRO A 116 11.55 -16.90 -9.19
N TRP A 117 11.79 -16.37 -8.00
CA TRP A 117 10.80 -15.64 -7.19
C TRP A 117 10.56 -14.21 -7.68
N MET A 118 11.38 -13.64 -8.56
CA MET A 118 11.15 -12.30 -9.11
C MET A 118 10.19 -12.36 -10.31
N LEU A 119 9.00 -11.80 -10.15
CA LEU A 119 7.91 -11.84 -11.13
C LEU A 119 7.49 -10.43 -11.55
N ALA A 120 7.09 -10.26 -12.81
CA ALA A 120 6.53 -9.00 -13.28
C ALA A 120 5.30 -9.22 -14.17
N ASN A 121 4.26 -8.43 -13.92
CA ASN A 121 3.21 -8.17 -14.89
C ASN A 121 3.39 -6.73 -15.37
N LEU A 122 3.43 -6.54 -16.69
CA LEU A 122 3.50 -5.22 -17.29
C LEU A 122 2.13 -4.86 -17.84
N ASP A 123 1.71 -3.60 -17.69
CA ASP A 123 0.49 -3.11 -18.34
C ASP A 123 0.68 -3.16 -19.87
N TYR A 124 1.73 -2.49 -20.35
CA TYR A 124 2.05 -2.40 -21.76
C TYR A 124 3.55 -2.44 -22.04
N ALA A 125 3.91 -2.98 -23.21
CA ALA A 125 5.22 -2.81 -23.82
C ALA A 125 5.14 -1.70 -24.89
N VAL A 126 6.12 -0.81 -24.88
CA VAL A 126 6.34 0.16 -25.96
C VAL A 126 7.13 -0.54 -27.09
N VAL A 127 6.69 -0.36 -28.33
CA VAL A 127 7.25 -1.08 -29.50
C VAL A 127 7.80 -0.09 -30.52
N GLY A 128 9.00 -0.37 -31.03
CA GLY A 128 9.66 0.44 -32.06
C GLY A 128 10.29 1.72 -31.54
N ASN A 129 10.56 1.79 -30.22
CA ASN A 129 11.29 2.86 -29.57
C ASN A 129 12.37 2.22 -28.69
N ASP A 130 13.64 2.51 -28.98
CA ASP A 130 14.76 1.94 -28.23
C ASP A 130 15.04 2.70 -26.92
N ASP A 131 14.52 3.91 -26.76
CA ASP A 131 14.72 4.73 -25.56
C ASP A 131 13.74 4.38 -24.44
N VAL A 132 12.66 3.63 -24.72
CA VAL A 132 11.67 3.19 -23.72
C VAL A 132 10.97 1.91 -24.17
N GLN A 133 10.83 0.94 -23.27
CA GLN A 133 10.28 -0.37 -23.63
C GLN A 133 9.12 -0.85 -22.75
N ILE A 134 8.81 -0.13 -21.67
CA ILE A 134 7.69 -0.40 -20.74
C ILE A 134 6.83 0.85 -20.62
N LEU A 135 5.52 0.65 -20.52
CA LEU A 135 4.59 1.67 -20.05
C LEU A 135 3.84 1.12 -18.82
N GLU A 136 3.94 1.86 -17.72
CA GLU A 136 3.18 1.66 -16.49
C GLU A 136 2.10 2.76 -16.39
N CYS A 137 0.83 2.35 -16.28
CA CYS A 137 -0.31 3.26 -16.23
C CYS A 137 -0.79 3.42 -14.79
N LYS A 138 -0.90 4.66 -14.32
CA LYS A 138 -1.42 4.98 -12.99
C LYS A 138 -2.59 5.95 -13.06
N THR A 139 -3.46 5.88 -12.07
CA THR A 139 -4.51 6.87 -11.83
C THR A 139 -4.43 7.31 -10.38
N THR A 140 -4.71 8.58 -10.12
CA THR A 140 -4.72 9.09 -8.74
C THR A 140 -5.75 10.19 -8.57
N GLY A 141 -6.46 10.14 -7.44
CA GLY A 141 -7.43 11.18 -7.07
C GLY A 141 -6.77 12.37 -6.36
N GLN A 142 -7.60 13.32 -5.94
CA GLN A 142 -7.15 14.57 -5.29
C GLN A 142 -6.23 14.34 -4.07
N HIS A 143 -6.48 13.30 -3.29
CA HIS A 143 -5.68 13.01 -2.10
C HIS A 143 -4.30 12.46 -2.45
N GLY A 144 -4.21 11.60 -3.48
CA GLY A 144 -2.95 11.03 -3.93
C GLY A 144 -2.15 11.96 -4.84
N ALA A 145 -2.76 12.97 -5.46
CA ALA A 145 -2.09 13.95 -6.31
C ALA A 145 -0.89 14.63 -5.62
N LYS A 146 -0.98 14.83 -4.29
CA LYS A 146 0.11 15.45 -3.50
C LYS A 146 1.38 14.62 -3.49
N LEU A 147 1.28 13.29 -3.60
CA LEU A 147 2.45 12.40 -3.66
C LEU A 147 3.25 12.56 -4.95
N TRP A 148 2.64 13.17 -5.97
CA TRP A 148 3.24 13.39 -7.29
C TRP A 148 3.83 14.79 -7.47
N ALA A 149 3.82 15.62 -6.41
CA ALA A 149 4.27 17.01 -6.49
C ALA A 149 5.74 17.14 -6.93
N ASP A 150 6.57 16.19 -6.51
CA ASP A 150 8.00 16.15 -6.79
C ASP A 150 8.38 15.06 -7.80
N GLY A 151 7.42 14.56 -8.58
CA GLY A 151 7.62 13.51 -9.58
C GLY A 151 7.03 12.15 -9.16
N VAL A 152 7.63 11.05 -9.60
CA VAL A 152 7.10 9.71 -9.34
C VAL A 152 7.33 9.32 -7.86
N PRO A 153 6.29 8.91 -7.11
CA PRO A 153 6.46 8.42 -5.74
C PRO A 153 7.44 7.26 -5.62
N GLU A 154 8.21 7.20 -4.54
CA GLU A 154 9.28 6.20 -4.33
C GLU A 154 8.78 4.75 -4.44
N TYR A 155 7.60 4.43 -3.90
CA TYR A 155 7.03 3.09 -4.00
C TYR A 155 6.70 2.68 -5.45
N ILE A 156 6.41 3.64 -6.33
CA ILE A 156 6.20 3.40 -7.77
C ILE A 156 7.54 3.32 -8.49
N GLN A 157 8.53 4.13 -8.11
CA GLN A 157 9.88 3.98 -8.63
C GLN A 157 10.43 2.58 -8.33
N CYS A 158 10.26 2.07 -7.10
CA CYS A 158 10.60 0.71 -6.70
C CYS A 158 9.89 -0.33 -7.59
N GLN A 159 8.57 -0.20 -7.79
CA GLN A 159 7.83 -1.07 -8.70
C GLN A 159 8.42 -1.09 -10.12
N VAL A 160 8.77 0.08 -10.67
CA VAL A 160 9.28 0.20 -12.04
C VAL A 160 10.70 -0.35 -12.15
N GLN A 161 11.57 -0.08 -11.18
CA GLN A 161 12.91 -0.66 -11.15
C GLN A 161 12.87 -2.19 -11.03
N HIS A 162 11.93 -2.74 -10.25
CA HIS A 162 11.67 -4.18 -10.22
C HIS A 162 11.25 -4.72 -11.60
N GLN A 163 10.35 -4.04 -12.32
CA GLN A 163 9.98 -4.44 -13.69
C GLN A 163 11.19 -4.42 -14.63
N LEU A 164 12.03 -3.38 -14.55
CA LEU A 164 13.25 -3.29 -15.34
C LEU A 164 14.22 -4.42 -14.98
N ALA A 165 14.40 -4.73 -13.69
CA ALA A 165 15.20 -5.84 -13.19
C ALA A 165 14.75 -7.18 -13.78
N VAL A 166 13.46 -7.53 -13.64
CA VAL A 166 12.88 -8.79 -14.17
C VAL A 166 13.04 -8.89 -15.68
N THR A 167 12.84 -7.79 -16.41
CA THR A 167 12.72 -7.82 -17.87
C THR A 167 14.03 -7.61 -18.63
N GLY A 168 15.06 -7.08 -17.98
CA GLY A 168 16.30 -6.62 -18.63
C GLY A 168 16.11 -5.39 -19.52
N LYS A 169 14.95 -4.73 -19.43
CA LYS A 169 14.66 -3.49 -20.18
C LYS A 169 15.40 -2.31 -19.55
N GLN A 170 15.65 -1.28 -20.35
CA GLN A 170 16.52 -0.17 -19.99
C GLN A 170 15.75 1.07 -19.51
N ALA A 171 14.49 1.21 -19.91
CA ALA A 171 13.65 2.30 -19.44
C ALA A 171 12.15 2.00 -19.54
N ALA A 172 11.41 2.67 -18.66
CA ALA A 172 9.95 2.66 -18.60
C ALA A 172 9.41 4.09 -18.57
N ASP A 173 8.25 4.30 -19.18
CA ASP A 173 7.45 5.50 -18.95
C ASP A 173 6.35 5.17 -17.93
N VAL A 174 6.19 6.05 -16.94
CA VAL A 174 5.05 6.05 -16.01
C VAL A 174 4.09 7.14 -16.45
N ALA A 175 2.93 6.75 -16.96
CA ALA A 175 1.86 7.67 -17.33
C ALA A 175 0.81 7.69 -16.21
N VAL A 176 0.66 8.84 -15.54
CA VAL A 176 -0.32 9.02 -14.47
C VAL A 176 -1.43 9.98 -14.90
N LEU A 177 -2.68 9.54 -14.74
CA LEU A 177 -3.86 10.41 -14.86
C LEU A 177 -4.26 10.93 -13.47
N ILE A 178 -3.96 12.21 -13.24
CA ILE A 178 -4.23 12.93 -11.99
C ILE A 178 -5.60 13.59 -12.07
N CYS A 179 -6.44 13.27 -11.09
CA CYS A 179 -7.79 13.80 -10.90
C CYS A 179 -8.74 13.64 -12.10
N GLY A 180 -8.39 12.82 -13.09
CA GLY A 180 -9.22 12.51 -14.26
C GLY A 180 -8.99 13.40 -15.49
N GLN A 181 -8.15 14.43 -15.41
CA GLN A 181 -7.90 15.34 -16.54
C GLN A 181 -6.43 15.64 -16.83
N GLU A 182 -5.55 15.54 -15.83
CA GLU A 182 -4.15 15.91 -15.99
C GLU A 182 -3.32 14.65 -16.21
N LEU A 183 -2.81 14.46 -17.43
CA LEU A 183 -1.90 13.36 -17.73
C LEU A 183 -0.46 13.86 -17.60
N GLN A 184 0.32 13.22 -16.73
CA GLN A 184 1.77 13.41 -16.65
C GLN A 184 2.48 12.14 -17.11
N ILE A 185 3.63 12.29 -17.76
CA ILE A 185 4.46 11.19 -18.25
C ILE A 185 5.86 11.39 -17.70
N HIS A 186 6.35 10.39 -16.97
CA HIS A 186 7.66 10.41 -16.34
C HIS A 186 8.50 9.24 -16.84
N ARG A 187 9.70 9.52 -17.35
CA ARG A 187 10.67 8.50 -17.77
C ARG A 187 11.46 8.04 -16.55
N ILE A 188 11.53 6.72 -16.34
CA ILE A 188 12.42 6.08 -15.38
C ILE A 188 13.41 5.22 -16.15
N GLU A 189 14.69 5.54 -15.98
CA GLU A 189 15.80 4.76 -16.52
C GLU A 189 16.19 3.66 -15.52
N ARG A 190 16.68 2.55 -16.06
CA ARG A 190 17.21 1.44 -15.27
C ARG A 190 18.39 1.93 -14.45
N ASP A 191 18.30 1.76 -13.13
CA ASP A 191 19.37 2.06 -12.20
C ASP A 191 19.89 0.74 -11.60
N GLU A 192 21.06 0.30 -12.04
CA GLU A 192 21.65 -0.97 -11.59
C GLU A 192 22.03 -0.95 -10.11
N ALA A 193 22.40 0.21 -9.55
CA ALA A 193 22.75 0.31 -8.14
C ALA A 193 21.51 0.19 -7.26
N LEU A 194 20.42 0.86 -7.65
CA LEU A 194 19.14 0.72 -6.98
C LEU A 194 18.57 -0.69 -7.14
N ILE A 195 18.64 -1.29 -8.33
CA ILE A 195 18.20 -2.67 -8.57
C ILE A 195 18.99 -3.67 -7.71
N ALA A 196 20.30 -3.46 -7.51
CA ALA A 196 21.10 -4.31 -6.63
C ALA A 196 20.61 -4.24 -5.16
N HIS A 197 20.32 -3.04 -4.65
CA HIS A 197 19.73 -2.89 -3.31
C HIS A 197 18.33 -3.50 -3.20
N LEU A 198 17.47 -3.27 -4.21
CA LEU A 198 16.14 -3.88 -4.25
C LEU A 198 16.22 -5.40 -4.23
N TYR A 199 17.14 -5.99 -4.98
CA TYR A 199 17.35 -7.43 -4.97
C TYR A 199 17.71 -7.96 -3.58
N GLU A 200 18.62 -7.31 -2.84
CA GLU A 200 19.03 -7.72 -1.50
C GLU A 200 17.83 -7.72 -0.53
N LEU A 201 17.10 -6.60 -0.46
CA LEU A 201 15.96 -6.44 0.44
C LEU A 201 14.79 -7.36 0.07
N GLU A 202 14.45 -7.47 -1.22
CA GLU A 202 13.41 -8.39 -1.66
C GLU A 202 13.80 -9.84 -1.41
N ARG A 203 15.09 -10.19 -1.52
CA ARG A 203 15.57 -11.55 -1.23
C ARG A 203 15.47 -11.87 0.25
N GLU A 204 15.81 -10.93 1.14
CA GLU A 204 15.62 -11.09 2.59
C GLU A 204 14.14 -11.35 2.92
N PHE A 205 13.24 -10.55 2.36
CA PHE A 205 11.79 -10.78 2.51
C PHE A 205 11.37 -12.16 1.95
N TRP A 206 11.87 -12.55 0.78
CA TRP A 206 11.51 -13.84 0.19
C TRP A 206 12.01 -15.02 1.04
N GLN A 207 13.17 -14.91 1.68
CA GLN A 207 13.64 -15.94 2.62
C GLN A 207 12.69 -16.12 3.81
N LEU A 208 12.08 -15.04 4.32
CA LEU A 208 11.05 -15.11 5.35
C LEU A 208 9.79 -15.85 4.88
N VAL A 209 9.40 -15.63 3.62
CA VAL A 209 8.30 -16.40 2.98
C VAL A 209 8.66 -17.87 2.86
N GLU A 210 9.86 -18.20 2.36
CA GLU A 210 10.34 -19.58 2.20
C GLU A 210 10.47 -20.32 3.54
N ALA A 211 10.89 -19.62 4.59
CA ALA A 211 11.04 -20.15 5.94
C ALA A 211 9.73 -20.13 6.77
N ASP A 212 8.62 -19.65 6.19
CA ASP A 212 7.36 -19.41 6.89
C ASP A 212 7.53 -18.63 8.22
N THR A 213 8.46 -17.67 8.22
CA THR A 213 8.77 -16.82 9.37
C THR A 213 8.18 -15.43 9.13
N PRO A 214 7.28 -14.91 10.00
CA PRO A 214 6.70 -13.60 9.79
C PRO A 214 7.76 -12.50 9.94
N PRO A 215 7.74 -11.44 9.10
CA PRO A 215 8.53 -10.24 9.35
C PRO A 215 8.01 -9.48 10.57
N ASP A 216 8.86 -8.65 11.16
CA ASP A 216 8.47 -7.79 12.28
C ASP A 216 7.38 -6.79 11.86
N PRO A 217 6.43 -6.46 12.74
CA PRO A 217 5.41 -5.46 12.46
C PRO A 217 6.02 -4.06 12.40
N ASP A 218 5.62 -3.26 11.42
CA ASP A 218 6.14 -1.92 11.14
C ASP A 218 5.33 -0.78 11.80
N GLY A 219 4.34 -1.12 12.63
CA GLY A 219 3.44 -0.16 13.27
C GLY A 219 2.37 0.44 12.34
N SER A 220 2.29 0.02 11.07
CA SER A 220 1.27 0.48 10.14
C SER A 220 -0.12 -0.11 10.45
N ASP A 221 -1.18 0.55 9.96
CA ASP A 221 -2.55 0.01 10.00
C ASP A 221 -2.66 -1.35 9.29
N SER A 222 -1.83 -1.59 8.26
CA SER A 222 -1.74 -2.87 7.55
C SER A 222 -1.19 -3.97 8.46
N ALA A 223 -0.06 -3.73 9.14
CA ALA A 223 0.49 -4.67 10.11
C ALA A 223 -0.50 -4.94 11.26
N GLY A 224 -1.20 -3.92 11.74
CA GLY A 224 -2.25 -4.07 12.75
C GLY A 224 -3.40 -4.99 12.31
N LYS A 225 -3.88 -4.87 11.07
CA LYS A 225 -4.89 -5.76 10.49
C LYS A 225 -4.35 -7.18 10.27
N ALA A 226 -3.11 -7.30 9.82
CA ALA A 226 -2.44 -8.59 9.64
C ALA A 226 -2.34 -9.36 10.97
N LEU A 227 -1.91 -8.70 12.05
CA LEU A 227 -1.88 -9.27 13.41
C LEU A 227 -3.27 -9.71 13.91
N GLN A 228 -4.32 -8.93 13.62
CA GLN A 228 -5.70 -9.32 13.95
C GLN A 228 -6.14 -10.57 13.18
N GLY A 229 -5.72 -10.71 11.92
CA GLY A 229 -5.98 -11.90 11.10
C GLY A 229 -5.22 -13.13 11.58
N LEU A 230 -3.95 -12.98 11.96
CA LEU A 230 -3.10 -14.07 12.48
C LEU A 230 -3.56 -14.56 13.84
N TYR A 231 -4.00 -13.65 14.71
CA TYR A 231 -4.37 -13.94 16.08
C TYR A 231 -5.80 -13.48 16.37
N PRO A 232 -6.84 -14.10 15.76
CA PRO A 232 -8.21 -13.61 15.84
C PRO A 232 -8.88 -13.88 17.19
N ARG A 233 -8.34 -14.81 17.99
CA ARG A 233 -8.86 -15.23 19.30
C ARG A 233 -7.72 -15.36 20.29
N ASP A 234 -8.03 -15.26 21.58
CA ASP A 234 -7.15 -15.67 22.67
C ASP A 234 -7.56 -17.05 23.21
N GLU A 235 -6.63 -17.71 23.89
CA GLU A 235 -6.83 -19.03 24.52
C GLU A 235 -6.88 -18.91 26.07
N GLY A 236 -6.94 -17.70 26.61
CA GLY A 236 -6.97 -17.43 28.06
C GLY A 236 -5.66 -17.69 28.80
N GLU A 237 -4.57 -18.00 28.10
CA GLU A 237 -3.26 -18.24 28.71
C GLU A 237 -2.54 -16.94 29.10
N THR A 238 -1.73 -17.02 30.16
CA THR A 238 -0.84 -15.94 30.57
C THR A 238 0.59 -16.29 30.16
N LEU A 239 1.19 -15.46 29.31
CA LEU A 239 2.59 -15.56 28.91
C LEU A 239 3.45 -14.65 29.79
N ASP A 240 4.45 -15.23 30.45
CA ASP A 240 5.44 -14.48 31.23
C ASP A 240 6.60 -14.04 30.34
N LEU A 241 6.70 -12.73 30.10
CA LEU A 241 7.75 -12.10 29.30
C LEU A 241 8.81 -11.38 30.16
N THR A 242 8.74 -11.46 31.48
CA THR A 242 9.63 -10.70 32.39
C THR A 242 11.10 -11.07 32.24
N ALA A 243 11.40 -12.29 31.77
CA ALA A 243 12.75 -12.76 31.48
C ALA A 243 13.21 -12.47 30.03
N ASN A 244 12.41 -11.78 29.21
CA ASN A 244 12.76 -11.39 27.85
C ASN A 244 13.14 -9.90 27.80
N PRO A 245 14.44 -9.55 27.76
CA PRO A 245 14.88 -8.15 27.80
C PRO A 245 14.37 -7.29 26.65
N ALA A 246 14.15 -7.88 25.46
CA ALA A 246 13.64 -7.14 24.31
C ALA A 246 12.18 -6.74 24.54
N MET A 247 11.32 -7.69 24.93
CA MET A 247 9.91 -7.41 25.20
C MET A 247 9.70 -6.52 26.43
N GLU A 248 10.54 -6.67 27.45
CA GLU A 248 10.54 -5.79 28.62
C GLU A 248 10.94 -4.35 28.23
N GLY A 249 11.93 -4.20 27.33
CA GLY A 249 12.32 -2.91 26.74
C GLY A 249 11.16 -2.25 26.00
N ASP A 250 10.54 -2.96 25.06
CA ASP A 250 9.41 -2.47 24.27
C ASP A 250 8.22 -2.06 25.15
N PHE A 251 7.93 -2.85 26.20
CA PHE A 251 6.85 -2.55 27.13
C PHE A 251 7.10 -1.26 27.92
N ASN A 252 8.32 -1.07 28.43
CA ASN A 252 8.69 0.14 29.17
C ASN A 252 8.68 1.39 28.27
N GLU A 253 9.23 1.30 27.06
CA GLU A 253 9.17 2.39 26.09
C GLU A 253 7.71 2.75 25.74
N LEU A 254 6.85 1.75 25.56
CA LEU A 254 5.43 1.97 25.31
C LEU A 254 4.73 2.72 26.47
N LEU A 255 5.08 2.42 27.73
CA LEU A 255 4.54 3.14 28.88
C LEU A 255 4.97 4.60 28.90
N ASP A 256 6.26 4.87 28.69
CA ASP A 256 6.83 6.23 28.66
C ASP A 256 6.23 7.08 27.52
N LEU A 257 6.04 6.47 26.34
CA LEU A 257 5.41 7.13 25.19
C LEU A 257 3.94 7.46 25.48
N ARG A 258 3.18 6.57 26.13
CA ARG A 258 1.78 6.82 26.47
C ARG A 258 1.62 7.96 27.47
N ASP A 259 2.48 8.00 28.47
CA ASP A 259 2.51 9.07 29.47
C ASP A 259 2.90 10.42 28.83
N THR A 260 3.89 10.40 27.93
CA THR A 260 4.28 11.59 27.16
C THR A 260 3.14 12.10 26.27
N LEU A 261 2.47 11.21 25.53
CA LEU A 261 1.31 11.56 24.72
C LEU A 261 0.17 12.13 25.56
N ALA A 262 -0.13 11.53 26.73
CA ALA A 262 -1.16 12.02 27.63
C ALA A 262 -0.89 13.46 28.07
N ARG A 263 0.34 13.77 28.49
CA ARG A 263 0.75 15.15 28.84
C ARG A 263 0.64 16.12 27.67
N LEU A 264 1.07 15.69 26.48
CA LEU A 264 0.99 16.53 25.28
C LEU A 264 -0.46 16.80 24.87
N THR A 265 -1.35 15.81 24.94
CA THR A 265 -2.79 15.95 24.68
C THR A 265 -3.47 16.87 25.70
N GLU A 266 -3.11 16.77 26.97
CA GLU A 266 -3.61 17.69 28.01
C GLU A 266 -3.14 19.13 27.74
N ARG A 267 -1.87 19.30 27.36
CA ARG A 267 -1.31 20.60 27.02
C ARG A 267 -1.96 21.21 25.78
N GLU A 268 -2.14 20.43 24.71
CA GLU A 268 -2.86 20.83 23.50
C GLU A 268 -4.28 21.28 23.84
N SER A 269 -5.00 20.49 24.64
CA SER A 269 -6.36 20.82 25.08
C SER A 269 -6.42 22.14 25.85
N THR A 270 -5.48 22.35 26.77
CA THR A 270 -5.37 23.59 27.54
C THR A 270 -5.15 24.81 26.63
N LEU A 271 -4.26 24.69 25.63
CA LEU A 271 -3.99 25.75 24.67
C LEU A 271 -5.20 26.05 23.77
N LYS A 272 -5.86 25.00 23.28
CA LYS A 272 -7.09 25.09 22.48
C LYS A 272 -8.20 25.82 23.25
N GLN A 273 -8.43 25.43 24.50
CA GLN A 273 -9.44 26.05 25.36
C GLN A 273 -9.12 27.52 25.65
N ARG A 274 -7.85 27.87 25.88
CA ARG A 274 -7.44 29.28 26.06
C ARG A 274 -7.70 30.12 24.81
N ILE A 275 -7.46 29.57 23.62
CA ILE A 275 -7.80 30.23 22.35
C ILE A 275 -9.31 30.39 22.21
N GLN A 276 -10.10 29.34 22.48
CA GLN A 276 -11.57 29.39 22.45
C GLN A 276 -12.13 30.43 23.42
N GLN A 277 -11.61 30.48 24.65
CA GLN A 277 -11.97 31.49 25.64
C GLN A 277 -11.68 32.90 25.13
N SER A 278 -10.55 33.10 24.45
CA SER A 278 -10.19 34.39 23.83
C SER A 278 -11.06 34.74 22.62
N MET A 279 -11.50 33.74 21.85
CA MET A 279 -12.44 33.92 20.73
C MET A 279 -13.84 34.32 21.21
N GLY A 280 -14.29 33.76 22.34
CA GLY A 280 -15.64 34.01 22.86
C GLY A 280 -16.72 33.65 21.83
N LEU A 281 -17.47 34.66 21.38
CA LEU A 281 -18.53 34.51 20.37
C LEU A 281 -18.03 34.61 18.92
N ALA A 282 -16.75 34.91 18.70
CA ALA A 282 -16.18 35.03 17.36
C ALA A 282 -16.06 33.65 16.70
N SER A 283 -16.44 33.58 15.41
CA SER A 283 -16.40 32.34 14.65
C SER A 283 -15.05 32.05 13.98
N LYS A 284 -14.14 33.03 13.97
CA LYS A 284 -12.78 32.94 13.42
C LYS A 284 -11.83 33.86 14.18
N ALA A 285 -10.59 33.40 14.41
CA ALA A 285 -9.46 34.20 14.88
C ALA A 285 -8.26 33.99 13.96
N THR A 286 -7.47 35.04 13.75
CA THR A 286 -6.29 35.06 12.87
C THR A 286 -5.03 35.34 13.68
N PHE A 287 -3.94 34.68 13.31
CA PHE A 287 -2.60 34.82 13.88
C PHE A 287 -1.58 35.01 12.74
N THR A 288 -0.35 35.38 13.05
CA THR A 288 0.71 35.60 12.05
C THR A 288 0.96 34.39 11.14
N VAL A 289 0.81 33.17 11.67
CA VAL A 289 1.13 31.91 10.95
C VAL A 289 -0.12 31.14 10.50
N GLY A 290 -1.33 31.66 10.72
CA GLY A 290 -2.55 30.92 10.36
C GLY A 290 -3.82 31.45 11.00
N SER A 291 -4.87 30.63 11.00
CA SER A 291 -6.16 31.00 11.59
C SER A 291 -6.87 29.78 12.15
N VAL A 292 -7.78 30.02 13.09
CA VAL A 292 -8.67 29.01 13.65
C VAL A 292 -10.11 29.41 13.43
N THR A 293 -10.98 28.42 13.20
CA THR A 293 -12.43 28.62 13.16
C THR A 293 -13.09 27.78 14.22
N TRP A 294 -14.02 28.38 14.96
CA TRP A 294 -14.82 27.69 15.96
C TRP A 294 -16.27 28.14 15.77
N LYS A 295 -17.07 27.29 15.13
CA LYS A 295 -18.44 27.59 14.71
C LYS A 295 -19.38 26.58 15.33
N ARG A 296 -20.55 27.05 15.76
CA ARG A 296 -21.65 26.17 16.20
C ARG A 296 -22.17 25.38 14.99
N SER A 297 -22.21 24.06 15.12
CA SER A 297 -22.87 23.16 14.16
C SER A 297 -24.37 23.47 14.07
N LYS A 298 -25.02 23.11 12.96
CA LYS A 298 -26.49 23.11 12.93
C LYS A 298 -27.03 22.09 13.94
N ASP A 299 -28.18 22.38 14.51
CA ASP A 299 -28.90 21.41 15.33
C ASP A 299 -29.23 20.18 14.46
N SER A 300 -28.96 19.00 15.00
CA SER A 300 -29.18 17.73 14.32
C SER A 300 -30.06 16.83 15.18
N THR A 301 -31.08 16.24 14.57
CA THR A 301 -31.88 15.18 15.20
C THR A 301 -31.30 13.83 14.78
N SER A 302 -30.93 13.01 15.74
CA SER A 302 -30.54 11.62 15.53
C SER A 302 -31.52 10.68 16.21
N LEU A 303 -31.68 9.48 15.66
CA LEU A 303 -32.52 8.45 16.27
C LEU A 303 -31.90 7.95 17.57
N ASP A 304 -32.63 8.03 18.68
CA ASP A 304 -32.22 7.38 19.92
C ASP A 304 -32.42 5.87 19.80
N THR A 305 -31.37 5.19 19.35
CA THR A 305 -31.41 3.74 19.10
C THR A 305 -31.65 2.97 20.40
N LYS A 306 -31.23 3.49 21.56
CA LYS A 306 -31.41 2.81 22.84
C LYS A 306 -32.88 2.83 23.26
N ALA A 307 -33.52 4.01 23.20
CA ALA A 307 -34.94 4.14 23.47
C ALA A 307 -35.78 3.35 22.45
N LEU A 308 -35.45 3.44 21.15
CA LEU A 308 -36.17 2.70 20.11
C LEU A 308 -36.09 1.18 20.32
N LEU A 309 -34.92 0.63 20.64
CA LEU A 309 -34.78 -0.81 20.88
C LEU A 309 -35.41 -1.27 22.20
N GLN A 310 -35.60 -0.35 23.15
CA GLN A 310 -36.38 -0.63 24.36
C GLN A 310 -37.88 -0.75 24.04
N ASP A 311 -38.41 0.11 23.18
CA ASP A 311 -39.82 0.10 22.78
C ASP A 311 -40.13 -0.96 21.70
N GLN A 312 -39.17 -1.22 20.80
CA GLN A 312 -39.29 -2.13 19.66
C GLN A 312 -38.09 -3.08 19.55
N PRO A 313 -37.95 -4.05 20.49
CA PRO A 313 -36.79 -4.96 20.52
C PRO A 313 -36.69 -5.87 19.29
N ASP A 314 -37.80 -6.12 18.60
CA ASP A 314 -37.80 -6.97 17.39
C ASP A 314 -37.06 -6.33 16.21
N LEU A 315 -36.84 -5.01 16.19
CA LEU A 315 -36.03 -4.37 15.15
C LEU A 315 -34.58 -4.88 15.13
N LEU A 316 -34.03 -5.27 16.28
CA LEU A 316 -32.69 -5.87 16.32
C LEU A 316 -32.64 -7.23 15.59
N LYS A 317 -33.74 -7.99 15.64
CA LYS A 317 -33.87 -9.28 14.93
C LYS A 317 -34.13 -9.09 13.45
N GLN A 318 -34.87 -8.04 13.07
CA GLN A 318 -35.22 -7.73 11.68
C GLN A 318 -34.04 -7.11 10.92
N TYR A 319 -33.23 -6.29 11.59
CA TYR A 319 -32.12 -5.56 10.98
C TYR A 319 -30.79 -5.78 11.73
N PRO A 320 -30.37 -7.05 11.93
CA PRO A 320 -29.14 -7.31 12.67
C PRO A 320 -27.95 -6.85 11.84
N LYS A 321 -27.12 -5.98 12.42
CA LYS A 321 -25.78 -5.70 11.90
C LYS A 321 -24.77 -6.51 12.68
N HIS A 322 -24.39 -7.66 12.13
CA HIS A 322 -23.33 -8.48 12.71
C HIS A 322 -21.98 -7.80 12.53
N LYS A 323 -21.19 -7.75 13.61
CA LYS A 323 -19.78 -7.36 13.59
C LYS A 323 -18.99 -8.46 14.28
N ALA A 324 -17.92 -8.92 13.66
CA ALA A 324 -16.98 -9.81 14.33
C ALA A 324 -16.33 -9.06 15.51
N GLY A 325 -16.12 -9.76 16.62
CA GLY A 325 -15.28 -9.27 17.70
C GLY A 325 -13.81 -9.26 17.27
N SER A 326 -12.99 -8.44 17.93
CA SER A 326 -11.54 -8.44 17.77
C SER A 326 -10.85 -8.47 19.13
N ARG A 327 -9.62 -9.00 19.17
CA ARG A 327 -8.78 -8.94 20.37
C ARG A 327 -8.44 -7.49 20.67
N ARG A 328 -8.59 -7.10 21.94
CA ARG A 328 -8.30 -5.75 22.41
C ARG A 328 -6.93 -5.71 23.05
N PHE A 329 -6.10 -4.77 22.63
CA PHE A 329 -4.83 -4.49 23.27
C PHE A 329 -5.03 -3.47 24.39
N LEU A 330 -4.98 -3.91 25.65
CA LEU A 330 -5.13 -3.08 26.83
C LEU A 330 -3.83 -3.12 27.63
N VAL A 331 -3.29 -1.95 27.96
CA VAL A 331 -2.10 -1.84 28.81
C VAL A 331 -2.53 -1.34 30.17
N ARG A 332 -2.08 -2.04 31.21
CA ARG A 332 -2.25 -1.66 32.61
C ARG A 332 -0.87 -1.71 33.25
N PRO A 333 -0.24 -0.57 33.59
CA PRO A 333 0.97 -0.62 34.39
C PRO A 333 0.66 -1.24 35.76
N ASN A 334 1.63 -1.91 36.35
CA ASN A 334 1.52 -2.32 37.76
C ASN A 334 1.31 -1.06 38.62
N ALA A 335 0.38 -1.17 39.57
CA ALA A 335 0.01 -0.08 40.46
C ALA A 335 1.16 0.29 41.42
#